data_AF-A0A497JRG4-F1
#
_entry.id   AF-A0A497JRG4-F1
#
_cell.length_a   1.000
_cell.length_b   1.000
_cell.length_c   1.000
_cell.angle_alpha   90.00
_cell.angle_beta   90.00
_cell.angle_gamma   90.00
#
_symmetry.space_group_name_H-M   'P 1'
#
loop_
_entity.id
_entity.type
_entity.pdbx_description
1 polymer ?
#
loop_
_entity_poly.entity_id
_entity_poly.type
_entity_poly.pdbx_seq_one_letter_code
_entity_poly.pdbx_strand_id
1 'polypeptide(L)' 'MNVIVIMLDSLRPDHLGFYGNEWIKTPNLDRFAEESTV' A
#
# COMPACT_ATOMS: atom_id res chain seq x y z
N MET A 1 23.54 1.04 5.55
CA MET A 1 22.15 0.53 5.61
C MET A 1 21.26 1.73 5.85
N ASN A 2 20.37 2.04 4.92
CA ASN A 2 19.42 3.14 5.06
C ASN A 2 18.03 2.54 5.22
N VAL A 3 17.22 3.09 6.12
CA VAL A 3 15.87 2.60 6.41
C VAL A 3 14.92 3.79 6.29
N ILE A 4 13.78 3.59 5.61
CA ILE A 4 12.72 4.58 5.46
C ILE A 4 11.45 3.99 6.04
N VAL A 5 10.79 4.74 6.93
CA VAL A 5 9.48 4.39 7.48
C VAL A 5 8.45 5.36 6.89
N ILE A 6 7.43 4.81 6.25
CA ILE A 6 6.30 5.56 5.71
C ILE A 6 5.07 5.17 6.54
N MET A 7 4.47 6.14 7.21
CA MET A 7 3.27 5.95 8.02
C MET A 7 2.15 6.85 7.49
N LEU A 8 0.98 6.26 7.31
CA LEU A 8 -0.22 6.95 6.84
C LEU A 8 -1.24 6.90 7.97
N ASP A 9 -1.59 8.06 8.53
CA ASP A 9 -2.54 8.12 9.63
C ASP A 9 -3.92 7.68 9.15
N SER A 10 -4.50 6.72 9.88
CA SER A 10 -5.87 6.23 9.67
C SER A 10 -6.16 5.64 8.28
N LEU A 11 -5.12 5.30 7.50
CA LEU A 11 -5.32 4.57 6.26
C LEU A 11 -5.80 3.15 6.57
N ARG A 12 -7.04 2.86 6.17
CA ARG A 12 -7.63 1.54 6.35
C ARG A 12 -7.20 0.58 5.23
N PRO A 13 -6.97 -0.72 5.54
CA PRO A 13 -6.60 -1.72 4.54
C PRO A 13 -7.59 -1.84 3.38
N ASP A 14 -8.89 -1.68 3.64
CA ASP A 14 -9.93 -1.77 2.62
C ASP A 14 -9.92 -0.61 1.61
N HIS A 15 -9.04 0.38 1.74
CA HIS A 15 -8.83 1.45 0.76
C HIS A 15 -7.63 1.21 -0.19
N LEU A 16 -6.97 0.05 -0.10
CA LEU A 16 -5.78 -0.28 -0.86
C LEU A 16 -6.09 -1.33 -1.92
N GLY A 17 -5.57 -1.13 -3.13
CA GLY A 17 -5.80 -2.01 -4.28
C GLY A 17 -5.28 -3.43 -4.03
N PHE A 18 -4.07 -3.57 -3.51
CA PHE A 18 -3.48 -4.87 -3.15
C PHE A 18 -4.17 -5.61 -1.99
N TYR A 19 -5.09 -4.95 -1.27
CA TYR A 19 -5.99 -5.57 -0.29
C TYR A 19 -7.39 -5.86 -0.88
N GLY A 20 -7.58 -5.69 -2.19
CA GLY A 20 -8.82 -6.03 -2.90
C GLY A 20 -9.77 -4.85 -3.14
N ASN A 21 -9.34 -3.60 -2.95
CA ASN A 21 -10.17 -2.44 -3.32
C ASN A 21 -10.15 -2.21 -4.85
N GLU A 22 -11.30 -2.29 -5.51
CA GLU A 22 -11.43 -2.09 -6.96
C GLU A 22 -11.79 -0.64 -7.38
N TRP A 23 -12.09 0.23 -6.42
CA TRP A 23 -12.57 1.60 -6.66
C TRP A 23 -11.47 2.66 -6.51
N ILE A 24 -10.73 2.60 -5.41
CA ILE A 24 -9.67 3.53 -5.05
C ILE A 24 -8.37 3.04 -5.69
N LYS A 25 -7.74 3.91 -6.48
CA LYS A 25 -6.52 3.57 -7.23
C LYS A 25 -5.29 3.93 -6.41
N THR A 26 -4.50 2.93 -6.02
CA THR A 26 -3.25 3.09 -5.29
C THR A 26 -2.03 2.55 -6.05
N PRO A 27 -1.83 2.90 -7.34
CA PRO A 27 -0.94 2.17 -8.26
C PRO A 27 0.53 2.14 -7.83
N ASN A 28 0.99 3.09 -7.00
CA ASN A 28 2.36 3.08 -6.49
C ASN A 28 2.52 2.17 -5.28
N LEU A 29 1.52 2.09 -4.40
CA LEU A 29 1.54 1.17 -3.27
C LEU A 29 1.26 -0.26 -3.75
N ASP A 30 0.38 -0.43 -4.74
CA ASP A 30 0.09 -1.73 -5.36
C ASP A 30 1.36 -2.34 -6.00
N ARG A 31 2.08 -1.55 -6.81
CA ARG A 31 3.37 -1.99 -7.38
C ARG A 31 4.44 -2.29 -6.33
N PHE A 32 4.45 -1.53 -5.23
CA PHE A 32 5.38 -1.78 -4.14
C PHE A 32 5.03 -3.08 -3.39
N ALA A 33 3.73 -3.35 -3.20
CA ALA A 33 3.22 -4.58 -2.62
C ALA A 33 3.59 -5.83 -3.43
N GLU A 34 3.59 -5.76 -4.76
CA GLU A 34 3.99 -6.86 -5.66
C GLU A 34 5.44 -7.34 -5.44
N GLU A 35 6.32 -6.43 -5.02
CA GLU A 35 7.75 -6.72 -4.76
C GLU A 35 8.06 -6.88 -3.27
N SER A 36 7.06 -6.92 -2.39
CA SER A 36 7.22 -6.96 -0.94
C SER A 36 6.29 -7.98 -0.27
N THR A 37 6.33 -8.02 1.06
CA THR A 37 5.39 -8.82 1.87
C THR A 37 4.29 -7.90 2.36
N VAL A 38 3.03 -8.33 2.19
CA VAL A 38 1.81 -7.60 2.59
C VAL A 38 0.98 -8.38 3.58
#